data_AF-A0A7J7MC60-F1
#
_entry.id   AF-A0A7J7MC60-F1
#
_cell.length_a   1.000
_cell.length_b   1.000
_cell.length_c   1.000
_cell.angle_alpha   90.00
_cell.angle_beta   90.00
_cell.angle_gamma   90.00
#
_symmetry.space_group_name_H-M   'P 1'
#
loop_
_entity.id
_entity.type
_entity.pdbx_description
1 polymer ?
#
loop_
_entity_poly.entity_id
_entity_poly.type
_entity_poly.pdbx_seq_one_letter_code
_entity_poly.pdbx_strand_id
1 'polypeptide(L)'
;MKTGQKLDASRGPEPQGKYSKPVQLKDDDEEGSDDEEDEEDEHGETLCGACGENYASDEFWICCDICEVWFHGKCVKITPARAEHIKQYKCPSCSNKRARP
;
A
#
# COMPACT_ATOMS: atom_id res chain seq x y z
N MET A 1 34.59 28.04 -7.66
CA MET A 1 34.18 27.44 -8.95
C MET A 1 32.79 26.86 -8.80
N LYS A 2 31.77 27.59 -9.27
CA LYS A 2 30.38 27.10 -9.34
C LYS A 2 30.17 26.63 -10.78
N THR A 3 29.98 25.34 -10.99
CA THR A 3 29.54 24.79 -12.27
C THR A 3 28.07 24.44 -12.14
N GLY A 4 27.21 25.27 -12.73
CA GLY A 4 25.81 24.96 -12.91
C GLY A 4 25.54 24.23 -14.22
N GLN A 5 24.23 24.04 -14.46
CA GLN A 5 23.50 23.82 -15.72
C GLN A 5 22.85 22.44 -15.83
N LYS A 6 21.65 22.26 -16.38
CA LYS A 6 20.46 23.09 -16.66
C LYS A 6 19.41 22.10 -17.22
N LEU A 7 18.20 22.10 -16.63
CA LEU A 7 16.87 22.15 -17.26
C LEU A 7 16.46 21.17 -18.41
N ASP A 8 15.32 20.54 -18.12
CA ASP A 8 14.07 20.45 -18.91
C ASP A 8 13.88 19.49 -20.10
N ALA A 9 12.63 19.01 -20.12
CA ALA A 9 12.02 17.93 -20.86
C ALA A 9 11.83 18.22 -22.35
N SER A 10 11.61 17.17 -23.16
CA SER A 10 10.57 17.15 -24.22
C SER A 10 10.52 15.78 -24.90
N ARG A 11 9.38 15.11 -24.75
CA ARG A 11 9.02 13.81 -25.34
C ARG A 11 8.05 14.03 -26.50
N GLY A 12 8.21 13.27 -27.58
CA GLY A 12 7.22 13.02 -28.65
C GLY A 12 7.80 13.10 -30.07
N PRO A 13 7.17 12.54 -31.14
CA PRO A 13 6.02 11.62 -31.22
C PRO A 13 6.30 10.31 -32.01
N GLU A 14 5.30 9.43 -32.07
CA GLU A 14 5.21 8.13 -32.77
C GLU A 14 5.10 8.24 -34.34
N PRO A 15 4.58 7.25 -35.12
CA PRO A 15 5.09 5.93 -35.56
C PRO A 15 5.05 5.75 -37.12
N GLN A 16 5.11 4.48 -37.61
CA GLN A 16 4.72 3.95 -38.96
C GLN A 16 5.87 3.85 -39.99
N GLY A 17 6.11 2.75 -40.69
CA GLY A 17 5.28 1.58 -40.99
C GLY A 17 5.38 1.28 -42.49
N LYS A 18 5.87 0.08 -42.84
CA LYS A 18 5.76 -0.67 -44.12
C LYS A 18 6.91 -1.68 -44.11
N TYR A 19 6.77 -2.97 -44.38
CA TYR A 19 5.83 -3.73 -45.21
C TYR A 19 6.02 -5.21 -44.87
N SER A 20 4.99 -5.98 -45.18
CA SER A 20 4.68 -7.34 -44.73
C SER A 20 5.71 -8.45 -45.01
N LYS A 21 5.95 -9.26 -43.96
CA LYS A 21 6.15 -10.73 -43.85
C LYS A 21 6.45 -11.55 -45.12
N PRO A 22 7.35 -12.55 -44.96
CA PRO A 22 6.90 -13.95 -45.10
C PRO A 22 7.22 -14.86 -43.88
N VAL A 23 6.23 -15.74 -43.62
CA VAL A 23 6.10 -16.97 -42.80
C VAL A 23 7.42 -17.66 -42.34
N GLN A 24 7.72 -17.87 -41.04
CA GLN A 24 7.19 -18.82 -40.02
C GLN A 24 7.28 -20.30 -40.51
N LEU A 25 8.05 -21.26 -39.97
CA LEU A 25 8.30 -21.71 -38.57
C LEU A 25 9.57 -22.61 -38.46
N LYS A 26 10.37 -22.46 -37.38
CA LYS A 26 11.33 -23.43 -36.76
C LYS A 26 11.81 -22.78 -35.44
N ASP A 27 11.41 -23.28 -34.28
CA ASP A 27 12.09 -24.31 -33.45
C ASP A 27 13.15 -23.71 -32.49
N ASP A 28 12.82 -23.80 -31.20
CA ASP A 28 13.62 -23.98 -29.97
C ASP A 28 14.82 -23.07 -29.61
N ASP A 29 14.84 -22.67 -28.33
CA ASP A 29 15.94 -22.18 -27.46
C ASP A 29 16.00 -20.67 -27.06
N GLU A 30 15.38 -20.40 -25.90
CA GLU A 30 15.86 -19.69 -24.68
C GLU A 30 16.36 -18.20 -24.65
N GLU A 31 15.78 -17.48 -23.66
CA GLU A 31 16.29 -16.31 -22.88
C GLU A 31 16.25 -14.90 -23.52
N GLY A 32 15.78 -13.81 -22.89
CA GLY A 32 15.25 -13.49 -21.55
C GLY A 32 14.54 -12.11 -21.64
N SER A 33 13.38 -11.91 -21.03
CA SER A 33 13.15 -11.30 -19.69
C SER A 33 13.73 -9.87 -19.53
N ASP A 34 12.85 -8.87 -19.60
CA ASP A 34 13.04 -7.46 -19.21
C ASP A 34 11.61 -6.92 -18.97
N ASP A 35 11.00 -7.18 -17.82
CA ASP A 35 11.12 -6.46 -16.52
C ASP A 35 10.78 -4.98 -16.63
N GLU A 36 9.53 -4.65 -16.31
CA GLU A 36 9.16 -3.36 -15.71
C GLU A 36 7.96 -3.66 -14.79
N GLU A 37 8.26 -4.23 -13.63
CA GLU A 37 7.38 -4.33 -12.46
C GLU A 37 7.19 -2.92 -11.87
N ASP A 38 5.99 -2.37 -11.98
CA ASP A 38 5.55 -1.19 -11.21
C ASP A 38 4.10 -1.44 -10.74
N GLU A 39 3.94 -2.45 -9.87
CA GLU A 39 2.70 -2.76 -9.16
C GLU A 39 2.87 -2.64 -7.62
N GLU A 40 3.81 -1.83 -7.13
CA GLU A 40 4.10 -1.71 -5.69
C GLU A 40 3.64 -0.39 -5.06
N ASP A 41 2.33 -0.18 -4.95
CA ASP A 41 1.76 0.68 -3.89
C ASP A 41 0.33 0.26 -3.48
N GLU A 42 -0.11 -0.95 -3.85
CA GLU A 42 -1.42 -1.49 -3.46
C GLU A 42 -1.43 -2.27 -2.14
N HIS A 43 -0.25 -2.51 -1.56
CA HIS A 43 -0.13 -3.18 -0.25
C HIS A 43 -0.17 -2.15 0.88
N GLY A 44 -1.37 -1.61 1.09
CA GLY A 44 -1.71 -0.70 2.18
C GLY A 44 -1.11 -1.14 3.51
N GLU A 45 -0.05 -0.44 3.89
CA GLU A 45 0.57 -0.55 5.20
C GLU A 45 -0.53 -0.30 6.22
N THR A 46 -0.89 -1.32 7.01
CA THR A 46 -1.97 -1.18 7.98
C THR A 46 -1.52 -0.19 9.05
N LEU A 47 -1.97 1.07 8.93
CA LEU A 47 -1.59 2.14 9.84
C LEU A 47 -2.46 2.12 11.10
N CYS A 48 -1.86 2.37 12.24
CA CYS A 48 -2.59 2.52 13.48
C CYS A 48 -3.42 3.81 13.44
N GLY A 49 -4.75 3.71 13.51
CA GLY A 49 -5.66 4.87 13.47
C GLY A 49 -5.55 5.85 14.65
N ALA A 50 -4.64 5.62 15.59
CA ALA A 50 -4.38 6.51 16.73
C ALA A 50 -3.00 7.18 16.68
N CYS A 51 -1.96 6.51 16.18
CA CYS A 51 -0.60 7.07 16.12
C CYS A 51 -0.04 7.23 14.70
N GLY A 52 -0.68 6.64 13.68
CA GLY A 52 -0.23 6.71 12.29
C GLY A 52 0.96 5.80 11.95
N GLU A 53 1.48 5.06 12.91
CA GLU A 53 2.60 4.14 12.70
C GLU A 53 2.15 2.86 11.97
N ASN A 54 3.07 2.32 11.17
CA ASN A 54 2.88 1.14 10.33
C ASN A 54 2.78 -0.16 11.15
N TYR A 55 2.25 -1.21 10.50
CA TYR A 55 2.13 -2.53 11.09
C TYR A 55 3.49 -3.12 11.49
N ALA A 56 3.66 -3.41 12.78
CA ALA A 56 4.77 -4.19 13.32
C ALA A 56 4.25 -5.51 13.90
N SER A 57 4.90 -6.63 13.52
CA SER A 57 4.47 -7.98 13.90
C SER A 57 4.61 -8.26 15.41
N ASP A 58 5.53 -7.57 16.09
CA ASP A 58 5.76 -7.71 17.53
C ASP A 58 4.72 -6.97 18.40
N GLU A 59 3.76 -6.28 17.80
CA GLU A 59 2.78 -5.48 18.53
C GLU A 59 1.40 -6.13 18.58
N PHE A 60 0.67 -5.85 19.66
CA PHE A 60 -0.72 -6.28 19.78
C PHE A 60 -1.66 -5.27 19.10
N TRP A 61 -2.48 -5.76 18.18
CA TRP A 61 -3.43 -4.97 17.39
C TRP A 61 -4.88 -5.39 17.62
N ILE A 62 -5.80 -4.44 17.48
CA ILE A 62 -7.25 -4.66 17.59
C ILE A 62 -8.01 -3.83 16.56
N CYS A 63 -8.99 -4.44 15.88
CA CYS A 63 -9.86 -3.79 14.89
C CYS A 63 -11.17 -3.32 15.53
N CYS A 64 -11.60 -2.09 15.21
CA CYS A 64 -12.86 -1.51 15.71
C CYS A 64 -14.07 -1.95 14.88
N ASP A 65 -15.10 -2.54 15.49
CA ASP A 65 -16.33 -2.99 14.81
C ASP A 65 -17.18 -1.87 14.18
N ILE A 66 -16.87 -0.59 14.45
CA ILE A 66 -17.68 0.55 13.98
C ILE A 66 -17.04 1.26 12.78
N CYS A 67 -15.71 1.29 12.72
CA CYS A 67 -15.00 1.99 11.65
C CYS A 67 -13.99 1.10 10.94
N GLU A 68 -13.85 -0.15 11.36
CA GLU A 68 -12.98 -1.18 10.75
C GLU A 68 -11.51 -0.75 10.65
N VAL A 69 -11.13 0.20 11.51
CA VAL A 69 -9.75 0.69 11.63
C VAL A 69 -9.00 -0.12 12.66
N TRP A 70 -7.73 -0.40 12.35
CA TRP A 70 -6.78 -1.11 13.18
C TRP A 70 -6.04 -0.16 14.13
N PHE A 71 -5.81 -0.63 15.36
CA PHE A 71 -5.13 0.13 16.40
C PHE A 71 -4.17 -0.75 17.18
N HIS A 72 -3.02 -0.19 17.55
CA HIS A 72 -2.21 -0.78 18.60
C HIS A 72 -2.97 -0.79 19.93
N GLY A 73 -3.00 -1.91 20.63
CA GLY A 73 -3.63 -2.01 21.95
C GLY A 73 -3.08 -0.99 22.95
N LYS A 74 -1.79 -0.64 22.86
CA LYS A 74 -1.17 0.42 23.67
C LYS A 74 -1.79 1.80 23.39
N CYS A 75 -2.08 2.12 22.12
CA CYS A 75 -2.63 3.41 21.71
C CYS A 75 -4.09 3.60 22.14
N VAL A 76 -4.85 2.52 22.29
CA VAL A 76 -6.26 2.53 22.70
C VAL A 76 -6.50 1.96 24.11
N LYS A 77 -5.44 1.68 24.87
CA LYS A 77 -5.47 1.14 26.23
C LYS A 77 -6.25 -0.18 26.34
N ILE A 78 -6.05 -1.07 25.38
CA ILE A 78 -6.55 -2.44 25.37
C ILE A 78 -5.37 -3.39 25.52
N THR A 79 -5.45 -4.24 26.54
CA THR A 79 -4.49 -5.34 26.73
C THR A 79 -4.99 -6.60 26.02
N PRO A 80 -4.10 -7.52 25.61
CA PRO A 80 -4.50 -8.80 25.02
C PRO A 80 -5.52 -9.57 25.88
N ALA A 81 -5.29 -9.62 27.19
CA ALA A 81 -6.20 -10.25 28.15
C ALA A 81 -7.61 -9.61 28.14
N ARG A 82 -7.70 -8.29 27.91
CA ARG A 82 -8.99 -7.61 27.78
C ARG A 82 -9.64 -7.95 26.44
N ALA A 83 -8.86 -8.02 25.36
CA ALA A 83 -9.36 -8.34 24.03
C ALA A 83 -9.94 -9.75 23.92
N GLU A 84 -9.37 -10.74 24.62
CA GLU A 84 -9.95 -12.09 24.71
C GLU A 84 -11.40 -12.11 25.21
N HIS A 85 -11.79 -11.14 26.04
CA HIS A 85 -13.11 -11.06 26.63
C HIS A 85 -14.04 -10.07 25.91
N ILE A 86 -13.55 -9.34 24.91
CA ILE A 86 -14.34 -8.36 24.15
C ILE A 86 -14.93 -9.03 22.91
N LYS A 87 -16.26 -9.12 22.84
CA LYS A 87 -16.97 -9.60 21.64
C LYS A 87 -17.11 -8.55 20.54
N GLN A 88 -17.23 -7.28 20.93
CA GLN A 88 -17.31 -6.13 20.03
C GLN A 88 -16.49 -4.99 20.63
N TYR A 89 -15.42 -4.61 19.96
CA TYR A 89 -14.55 -3.53 20.31
C TYR A 89 -14.94 -2.24 19.60
N LYS A 90 -15.10 -1.18 20.40
CA LYS A 90 -15.36 0.18 19.92
C LYS A 90 -14.18 1.08 20.27
N CYS A 91 -13.52 1.66 19.26
CA CYS A 91 -12.41 2.57 19.48
C CYS A 91 -12.85 3.86 20.22
N PRO A 92 -11.93 4.57 20.90
CA PRO A 92 -12.23 5.79 21.64
C PRO A 92 -12.95 6.84 20.78
N SER A 93 -12.50 7.00 19.53
CA SER A 93 -13.12 7.89 18.55
C SER A 93 -14.57 7.52 18.32
N CYS A 94 -14.89 6.25 18.06
CA CYS A 94 -16.26 5.77 17.85
C CYS A 94 -17.10 5.82 19.14
N SER A 95 -16.50 5.61 20.31
CA SER A 95 -17.17 5.69 21.60
C SER A 95 -17.77 7.07 21.84
N ASN A 96 -16.98 8.13 21.64
CA ASN A 96 -17.38 9.51 21.90
C ASN A 96 -18.36 10.12 20.88
N LYS A 97 -18.48 9.58 19.65
CA LYS A 97 -19.35 10.18 18.59
C LYS A 97 -20.84 10.19 18.95
N ARG A 98 -21.27 9.40 19.93
CA ARG A 98 -22.69 9.32 20.37
C ARG A 98 -23.02 10.27 21.52
N ALA A 99 -22.06 11.02 22.04
CA ALA A 99 -22.27 12.04 23.06
C ALA A 99 -22.39 13.42 22.39
N ARG A 100 -23.49 13.66 21.68
CA ARG A 100 -23.90 15.02 21.34
C ARG A 100 -25.41 15.13 21.57
N PRO A 101 -25.87 15.89 22.58
CA PRO A 101 -27.28 16.16 22.81
C PRO A 101 -27.91 16.99 21.68
#